data_AF-A0A7Y0HRQ5-F1
#
_entry.id   AF-A0A7Y0HRQ5-F1
#
_cell.length_a   1.000
_cell.length_b   1.000
_cell.length_c   1.000
_cell.angle_alpha   90.00
_cell.angle_beta   90.00
_cell.angle_gamma   90.00
#
_symmetry.space_group_name_H-M   'P 1'
#
loop_
_entity.id
_entity.type
_entity.pdbx_description
1 polymer ?
#
loop_
_entity_poly.entity_id
_entity_poly.type
_entity_poly.pdbx_seq_one_letter_code
_entity_poly.pdbx_strand_id
1 'polypeptide(L)'
;MLHRMLPINGRTVYRILLGILYCALMSRFILPPDPVVFVGTPHIAEYAGVTGMENNLGFIGFMLFGTLLSLGQPAEYLMRPNPFVFIRRGRSWGRLARCFAATGGYCVIFAGAQLVITVMLFAMLPAEAFPYRTRSFSFVSLASGAIWATLMLFILLLSDILATLVGYRTQGWLWILAIVALCAILPALQHVLMDVNLLTIPNWVLLFPLTIAALIIAIAIAYQHTELLTSHL
;
A
#
# COMPACT_ATOMS: atom_id res chain seq x y z
N MET A 1 18.07 36.97 20.20
CA MET A 1 17.10 35.88 19.95
C MET A 1 17.62 35.04 18.80
N LEU A 2 18.21 33.87 19.09
CA LEU A 2 18.69 32.94 18.06
C LEU A 2 17.46 32.23 17.47
N HIS A 3 17.12 32.49 16.21
CA HIS A 3 16.19 31.63 15.48
C HIS A 3 16.81 30.24 15.36
N ARG A 4 16.37 29.30 16.21
CA ARG A 4 16.51 27.87 15.95
C ARG A 4 15.73 27.56 14.69
N MET A 5 16.36 27.67 13.52
CA MET A 5 15.89 26.98 12.34
C MET A 5 16.02 25.48 12.64
N LEU A 6 14.90 24.85 12.96
CA LEU A 6 14.79 23.39 12.98
C LEU A 6 15.35 22.90 11.63
N PRO A 7 16.36 22.01 11.60
CA PRO A 7 16.84 21.46 10.35
C PRO A 7 15.68 20.65 9.76
N ILE A 8 14.97 21.25 8.81
CA ILE A 8 13.90 20.58 8.09
C ILE A 8 14.59 19.54 7.24
N ASN A 9 14.53 18.29 7.71
CA ASN A 9 15.09 17.14 7.02
C ASN A 9 14.47 17.09 5.62
N GLY A 10 15.27 17.12 4.55
CA GLY A 10 14.75 17.22 3.18
C GLY A 10 13.69 16.18 2.83
N ARG A 11 13.79 14.98 3.42
CA ARG A 11 12.78 13.91 3.31
C ARG A 11 11.42 14.27 3.89
N THR A 12 11.37 15.02 4.98
CA THR A 12 10.11 15.50 5.56
C THR A 12 9.43 16.48 4.61
N VAL A 13 10.20 17.35 3.93
CA VAL A 13 9.67 18.26 2.91
C VAL A 13 9.07 17.48 1.75
N TYR A 14 9.79 16.50 1.21
CA TYR A 14 9.27 15.66 0.11
C TYR A 14 7.99 14.91 0.49
N ARG A 15 7.87 14.43 1.74
CA ARG A 15 6.63 13.80 2.23
C ARG A 15 5.46 14.75 2.28
N ILE A 16 5.69 15.96 2.79
CA ILE A 16 4.64 16.98 2.87
C ILE A 16 4.18 17.35 1.46
N LEU A 17 5.13 17.58 0.53
CA LEU A 17 4.81 17.89 -0.87
C LEU A 17 4.04 16.75 -1.56
N LEU A 18 4.49 15.49 -1.38
CA LEU A 18 3.78 14.32 -1.89
C LEU A 18 2.40 14.16 -1.25
N GLY A 19 2.26 14.46 0.04
CA GLY A 19 0.99 14.43 0.76
C GLY A 19 0.01 15.47 0.23
N ILE A 20 0.48 16.70 -0.03
CA ILE A 20 -0.33 17.77 -0.64
C ILE A 20 -0.77 17.34 -2.04
N LEU A 21 0.13 16.80 -2.85
CA LEU A 21 -0.17 16.30 -4.19
C LEU A 21 -1.19 15.15 -4.15
N TYR A 22 -1.02 14.22 -3.20
CA TYR A 22 -1.97 13.14 -2.95
C TYR A 22 -3.36 13.68 -2.62
N CYS A 23 -3.46 14.65 -1.69
CA CYS A 23 -4.74 15.25 -1.32
C CYS A 23 -5.41 15.94 -2.51
N ALA A 24 -4.65 16.68 -3.33
CA ALA A 24 -5.18 17.37 -4.51
C ALA A 24 -5.64 16.42 -5.62
N LEU A 25 -4.92 15.31 -5.82
CA LEU A 25 -5.31 14.29 -6.80
C LEU A 25 -6.51 13.47 -6.29
N MET A 26 -6.46 13.04 -5.04
CA MET A 26 -7.50 12.20 -4.46
C MET A 26 -8.81 12.95 -4.23
N SER A 27 -8.81 14.27 -4.02
CA SER A 27 -10.06 15.01 -3.92
C SER A 27 -10.96 14.83 -5.14
N ARG A 28 -10.38 14.61 -6.33
CA ARG A 28 -11.13 14.33 -7.57
C ARG A 28 -11.75 12.93 -7.62
N PHE A 29 -11.15 11.97 -6.92
CA PHE A 29 -11.62 10.58 -6.87
C PHE A 29 -12.49 10.29 -5.65
N ILE A 30 -12.39 11.13 -4.62
CA ILE A 30 -13.17 11.06 -3.39
C ILE A 30 -14.46 11.87 -3.51
N LEU A 31 -14.51 12.90 -4.37
CA LEU A 31 -15.72 13.70 -4.57
C LEU A 31 -16.27 13.58 -6.01
N PRO A 32 -17.54 13.17 -6.19
CA PRO A 32 -18.46 12.65 -5.17
C PRO A 32 -18.08 11.22 -4.75
N PRO A 33 -18.18 10.84 -3.46
CA PRO A 33 -17.77 9.52 -3.02
C PRO A 33 -18.77 8.45 -3.49
N ASP A 34 -18.28 7.26 -3.86
CA ASP A 34 -19.11 6.09 -4.15
C ASP A 34 -19.48 5.36 -2.83
N PRO A 35 -20.77 5.16 -2.52
CA PRO A 35 -21.22 4.57 -1.25
C PRO A 35 -20.93 3.08 -1.11
N VAL A 36 -20.46 2.44 -2.17
CA VAL A 36 -20.24 0.98 -2.24
C VAL A 36 -18.79 0.64 -2.56
N VAL A 37 -18.05 1.53 -3.25
CA VAL A 37 -16.70 1.23 -3.73
C VAL A 37 -15.64 2.06 -3.01
N PHE A 38 -14.65 1.39 -2.43
CA PHE A 38 -13.50 2.05 -1.81
C PHE A 38 -12.51 2.51 -2.89
N VAL A 39 -11.96 3.72 -2.77
CA VAL A 39 -11.03 4.28 -3.79
C VAL A 39 -9.80 3.41 -4.04
N GLY A 40 -9.36 2.68 -3.01
CA GLY A 40 -8.21 1.78 -3.07
C GLY A 40 -8.53 0.38 -3.61
N THR A 41 -9.73 0.11 -4.13
CA THR A 41 -10.08 -1.16 -4.80
C THR A 41 -10.20 -1.00 -6.30
N PRO A 42 -9.75 -1.98 -7.10
CA PRO A 42 -9.92 -1.94 -8.54
C PRO A 42 -11.40 -2.10 -8.90
N HIS A 43 -11.86 -1.28 -9.82
CA HIS A 43 -13.15 -1.43 -10.48
C HIS A 43 -13.08 -2.60 -11.46
N ILE A 44 -13.98 -3.57 -11.24
CA ILE A 44 -14.19 -4.72 -12.11
C ILE A 44 -15.03 -4.24 -13.29
N ALA A 45 -14.49 -4.34 -14.51
CA ALA A 45 -15.26 -4.04 -15.71
C ALA A 45 -16.29 -5.15 -15.96
N GLU A 46 -17.57 -4.81 -16.10
CA GLU A 46 -18.64 -5.78 -16.38
C GLU A 46 -18.52 -6.45 -17.78
N TYR A 47 -17.69 -5.89 -18.67
CA TYR A 47 -17.46 -6.43 -20.01
C TYR A 47 -15.96 -6.54 -20.34
N ALA A 48 -15.54 -7.74 -20.75
CA ALA A 48 -14.20 -8.04 -21.26
C ALA A 48 -13.95 -7.35 -22.62
N GLY A 49 -13.62 -6.06 -22.59
CA GLY A 49 -13.34 -5.30 -23.82
C GLY A 49 -13.16 -3.79 -23.62
N VAL A 50 -13.63 -3.23 -22.51
CA VAL A 50 -13.35 -1.85 -22.14
C VAL A 50 -12.08 -1.82 -21.31
N THR A 51 -11.07 -1.05 -21.75
CA THR A 51 -9.83 -0.89 -20.99
C THR A 51 -10.16 -0.22 -19.65
N GLY A 52 -10.01 -0.96 -18.55
CA GLY A 52 -10.45 -0.52 -17.21
C GLY A 52 -9.60 0.61 -16.60
N MET A 53 -8.62 1.15 -17.32
CA MET A 53 -7.60 2.03 -16.77
C MET A 53 -8.17 3.39 -16.32
N GLU A 54 -9.08 3.99 -17.09
CA GLU A 54 -9.70 5.27 -16.75
C GLU A 54 -10.52 5.19 -15.46
N ASN A 55 -11.28 4.10 -15.30
CA ASN A 55 -12.07 3.83 -14.10
C ASN A 55 -11.21 3.44 -12.89
N ASN A 56 -9.97 3.00 -13.12
CA ASN A 56 -9.02 2.57 -12.08
C ASN A 56 -7.97 3.63 -11.71
N LEU A 57 -8.07 4.86 -12.23
CA LEU A 57 -7.11 5.93 -11.90
C LEU A 57 -7.06 6.24 -10.39
N GLY A 58 -8.20 6.20 -9.69
CA GLY A 58 -8.27 6.36 -8.24
C GLY A 58 -7.49 5.26 -7.50
N PHE A 59 -7.68 4.01 -7.90
CA PHE A 59 -6.95 2.84 -7.37
C PHE A 59 -5.44 2.97 -7.62
N ILE A 60 -5.04 3.27 -8.86
CA ILE A 60 -3.63 3.43 -9.24
C ILE A 60 -2.99 4.53 -8.40
N GLY A 61 -3.61 5.72 -8.34
CA GLY A 61 -3.12 6.83 -7.53
C GLY A 61 -3.00 6.43 -6.06
N PHE A 62 -4.01 5.75 -5.51
CA PHE A 62 -4.02 5.35 -4.11
C PHE A 62 -2.84 4.44 -3.77
N MET A 63 -2.59 3.42 -4.61
CA MET A 63 -1.49 2.48 -4.41
C MET A 63 -0.11 3.11 -4.61
N LEU A 64 0.06 3.94 -5.65
CA LEU A 64 1.34 4.59 -5.93
C LEU A 64 1.69 5.61 -4.86
N PHE A 65 0.75 6.45 -4.43
CA PHE A 65 1.03 7.41 -3.35
C PHE A 65 1.20 6.71 -2.00
N GLY A 66 0.42 5.66 -1.73
CA GLY A 66 0.58 4.84 -0.53
C GLY A 66 1.99 4.23 -0.43
N THR A 67 2.55 3.76 -1.55
CA THR A 67 3.93 3.25 -1.60
C THR A 67 4.98 4.36 -1.56
N LEU A 68 4.80 5.43 -2.33
CA LEU A 68 5.74 6.56 -2.41
C LEU A 68 5.86 7.33 -1.09
N LEU A 69 4.78 7.55 -0.35
CA LEU A 69 4.80 8.27 0.94
C LEU A 69 5.64 7.55 2.01
N SER A 70 5.74 6.22 1.92
CA SER A 70 6.64 5.42 2.76
C SER A 70 8.12 5.78 2.52
N LEU A 71 8.48 6.28 1.33
CA LEU A 71 9.84 6.67 0.92
C LEU A 71 10.91 5.60 1.20
N GLY A 72 10.55 4.32 1.20
CA GLY A 72 11.47 3.21 1.47
C GLY A 72 12.03 3.19 2.90
N GLN A 73 11.44 3.94 3.85
CA GLN A 73 11.87 3.94 5.26
C GLN A 73 11.94 2.55 5.90
N PRO A 74 10.99 1.62 5.64
CA PRO A 74 11.06 0.28 6.23
C PRO A 74 12.30 -0.49 5.80
N ALA A 75 12.66 -0.40 4.52
CA ALA A 75 13.83 -1.06 3.95
C ALA A 75 15.13 -0.47 4.50
N GLU A 76 15.22 0.85 4.59
CA GLU A 76 16.38 1.53 5.16
C GLU A 76 16.59 1.22 6.65
N TYR A 77 15.50 1.05 7.41
CA TYR A 77 15.60 0.64 8.81
C TYR A 77 16.26 -0.74 8.97
N LEU A 78 16.02 -1.67 8.04
CA LEU A 78 16.67 -2.99 8.02
C LEU A 78 18.13 -2.94 7.57
N MET A 79 18.48 -1.95 6.75
CA MET A 79 19.83 -1.76 6.22
C MET A 79 20.75 -0.93 7.12
N ARG A 80 20.23 -0.12 8.05
CA ARG A 80 21.07 0.70 8.93
C ARG A 80 21.98 -0.17 9.81
N PRO A 81 23.32 -0.03 9.69
CA PRO A 81 24.24 -0.70 10.58
C PRO A 81 24.01 -0.22 12.02
N ASN A 82 24.13 -1.11 12.99
CA ASN A 82 24.04 -0.72 14.39
C ASN A 82 25.26 0.15 14.73
N PRO A 83 25.08 1.40 15.23
CA PRO A 83 26.19 2.28 15.56
C PRO A 83 27.00 1.82 16.79
N PHE A 84 26.54 0.81 17.52
CA PHE A 84 27.29 0.20 18.63
C PHE A 84 28.21 -0.91 18.10
N VAL A 85 29.35 -0.47 17.56
CA VAL A 85 30.37 -1.25 16.84
C VAL A 85 31.11 -2.29 17.72
N PHE A 86 30.89 -2.32 19.04
CA PHE A 86 31.66 -3.20 19.95
C PHE A 86 31.02 -4.55 20.27
N ILE A 87 29.78 -4.80 19.83
CA ILE A 87 29.16 -6.12 19.95
C ILE A 87 28.58 -6.43 18.58
N ARG A 88 29.22 -7.34 17.82
CA ARG A 88 28.62 -8.03 16.67
C ARG A 88 27.39 -8.80 17.14
N ARG A 89 26.31 -8.10 17.48
CA ARG A 89 25.00 -8.70 17.76
C ARG A 89 24.46 -9.09 16.39
N GLY A 90 24.40 -10.40 16.13
CA GLY A 90 23.78 -10.96 14.93
C GLY A 90 22.43 -10.29 14.67
N ARG A 91 22.06 -10.18 13.40
CA ARG A 91 20.85 -9.48 12.99
C ARG A 91 19.62 -10.03 13.73
N SER A 92 19.09 -9.26 14.69
CA SER A 92 18.03 -9.75 15.58
C SER A 92 16.71 -9.94 14.83
N TRP A 93 16.08 -11.11 14.95
CA TRP A 93 14.71 -11.38 14.49
C TRP A 93 13.70 -10.33 14.98
N GLY A 94 13.90 -9.77 16.17
CA GLY A 94 13.08 -8.68 16.71
C GLY A 94 13.17 -7.36 15.93
N ARG A 95 14.19 -7.15 15.08
CA ARG A 95 14.26 -5.99 14.18
C ARG A 95 13.39 -6.21 12.95
N LEU A 96 13.43 -7.41 12.40
CA LEU A 96 12.62 -7.85 11.27
C LEU A 96 11.12 -7.81 11.63
N ALA A 97 10.76 -8.37 12.80
CA ALA A 97 9.39 -8.30 13.32
C ALA A 97 8.89 -6.85 13.51
N ARG A 98 9.74 -5.96 14.06
CA ARG A 98 9.40 -4.53 14.19
C ARG A 98 9.22 -3.83 12.84
N CYS A 99 10.01 -4.20 11.83
CA CYS A 99 9.86 -3.66 10.47
C CYS A 99 8.51 -4.07 9.87
N PHE A 100 8.14 -5.35 9.96
CA PHE A 100 6.83 -5.82 9.48
C PHE A 100 5.68 -5.19 10.24
N ALA A 101 5.76 -5.10 11.58
CA ALA A 101 4.74 -4.44 12.39
C ALA A 101 4.58 -2.95 12.03
N ALA A 102 5.68 -2.22 11.84
CA ALA A 102 5.64 -0.82 11.43
C ALA A 102 5.06 -0.65 10.01
N THR A 103 5.43 -1.54 9.09
CA THR A 103 4.93 -1.50 7.70
C THR A 103 3.45 -1.84 7.63
N GLY A 104 3.01 -2.86 8.38
CA GLY A 104 1.59 -3.22 8.50
C GLY A 104 0.79 -2.10 9.16
N GLY A 105 1.30 -1.53 10.26
CA GLY A 105 0.68 -0.38 10.94
C GLY A 105 0.52 0.84 10.03
N TYR A 106 1.53 1.13 9.21
CA TYR A 106 1.45 2.17 8.19
C TYR A 106 0.32 1.92 7.18
N CYS A 107 0.20 0.69 6.67
CA CYS A 107 -0.86 0.35 5.71
C CYS A 107 -2.25 0.54 6.32
N VAL A 108 -2.44 0.08 7.57
CA VAL A 108 -3.70 0.23 8.31
C VAL A 108 -4.05 1.70 8.53
N ILE A 109 -3.07 2.52 8.94
CA ILE A 109 -3.30 3.95 9.15
C ILE A 109 -3.65 4.65 7.84
N PHE A 110 -2.94 4.34 6.76
CA PHE A 110 -3.15 4.98 5.45
C PHE A 110 -4.53 4.65 4.87
N ALA A 111 -4.90 3.37 4.80
CA ALA A 111 -6.22 2.97 4.32
C ALA A 111 -7.35 3.33 5.29
N GLY A 112 -7.09 3.24 6.60
CA GLY A 112 -8.05 3.60 7.64
C GLY A 112 -8.39 5.09 7.65
N ALA A 113 -7.39 5.96 7.52
CA ALA A 113 -7.63 7.40 7.40
C ALA A 113 -8.52 7.73 6.20
N GLN A 114 -8.24 7.09 5.06
CA GLN A 114 -9.05 7.24 3.86
C GLN A 114 -10.49 6.75 4.06
N LEU A 115 -10.68 5.59 4.72
CA LEU A 115 -12.01 5.07 5.05
C LEU A 115 -12.79 6.04 5.95
N VAL A 116 -12.15 6.59 6.98
CA VAL A 116 -12.77 7.58 7.88
C VAL A 116 -13.19 8.82 7.11
N ILE A 117 -12.34 9.34 6.23
CA ILE A 117 -12.66 10.49 5.37
C ILE A 117 -13.88 10.18 4.49
N THR A 118 -13.91 9.03 3.82
CA THR A 118 -15.05 8.62 2.97
C THR A 118 -16.34 8.53 3.77
N VAL A 119 -16.32 7.90 4.95
CA VAL A 119 -17.51 7.78 5.82
C VAL A 119 -17.97 9.15 6.34
N MET A 120 -17.03 10.01 6.75
CA MET A 120 -17.32 11.37 7.22
C MET A 120 -17.96 12.21 6.11
N LEU A 121 -17.47 12.11 4.88
CA LEU A 121 -18.04 12.80 3.73
C LEU A 121 -19.47 12.33 3.46
N PHE A 122 -19.77 11.04 3.56
CA PHE A 122 -21.16 10.54 3.46
C PHE A 122 -22.08 11.08 4.54
N ALA A 123 -21.58 11.24 5.76
CA ALA A 123 -22.38 11.77 6.88
C ALA A 123 -22.65 13.28 6.77
N MET A 124 -21.74 14.03 6.15
CA MET A 124 -21.78 15.50 6.14
C MET A 124 -22.34 16.12 4.87
N LEU A 125 -22.18 15.47 3.71
CA LEU A 125 -22.65 16.02 2.44
C LEU A 125 -24.16 15.81 2.26
N PRO A 126 -24.92 16.82 1.78
CA PRO A 126 -26.34 16.70 1.54
C PRO A 126 -26.64 15.67 0.44
N ALA A 127 -27.79 14.99 0.54
CA ALA A 127 -28.22 13.93 -0.39
C ALA A 127 -28.35 14.35 -1.87
N GLU A 128 -28.25 15.64 -2.16
CA GLU A 128 -28.25 16.23 -3.50
C GLU A 128 -26.86 16.26 -4.15
N ALA A 129 -25.79 16.12 -3.36
CA ALA A 129 -24.42 16.07 -3.85
C ALA A 129 -23.99 14.68 -4.38
N PHE A 130 -24.84 13.65 -4.22
CA PHE A 130 -24.53 12.29 -4.65
C PHE A 130 -25.29 11.94 -5.95
N PRO A 131 -24.59 11.83 -7.10
CA PRO A 131 -25.22 11.36 -8.34
C PRO A 131 -25.64 9.89 -8.28
N TYR A 132 -25.11 9.11 -7.31
CA TYR A 132 -25.41 7.68 -7.10
C TYR A 132 -26.52 7.44 -6.05
N ARG A 133 -27.52 8.32 -5.99
CA ARG A 133 -28.62 8.34 -5.00
C ARG A 133 -29.37 7.00 -4.85
N THR A 134 -29.30 6.11 -5.84
CA THR A 134 -30.01 4.82 -5.85
C THR A 134 -29.27 3.68 -5.16
N ARG A 135 -27.97 3.80 -4.87
CA ARG A 135 -27.22 2.76 -4.14
C ARG A 135 -27.29 3.00 -2.64
N SER A 136 -27.71 1.98 -1.90
CA SER A 136 -27.70 2.01 -0.44
C SER A 136 -26.25 2.06 0.08
N PHE A 137 -26.00 2.92 1.06
CA PHE A 137 -24.73 2.95 1.77
C PHE A 137 -24.47 1.59 2.43
N SER A 138 -23.31 1.00 2.13
CA SER A 138 -22.89 -0.27 2.73
C SER A 138 -21.52 -0.13 3.36
N PHE A 139 -21.50 0.06 4.69
CA PHE A 139 -20.25 0.07 5.45
C PHE A 139 -19.45 -1.23 5.24
N VAL A 140 -20.13 -2.37 5.08
CA VAL A 140 -19.49 -3.66 4.88
C VAL A 140 -18.69 -3.69 3.57
N SER A 141 -19.21 -3.08 2.50
CA SER A 141 -18.53 -2.98 1.21
C SER A 141 -17.33 -2.04 1.27
N LEU A 142 -17.46 -0.90 1.95
CA LEU A 142 -16.35 0.03 2.15
C LEU A 142 -15.26 -0.56 3.03
N ALA A 143 -15.62 -1.28 4.09
CA ALA A 143 -14.70 -1.94 4.99
C ALA A 143 -13.96 -3.10 4.29
N SER A 144 -14.64 -3.91 3.48
CA SER A 144 -14.00 -4.97 2.70
C SER A 144 -13.01 -4.39 1.69
N GLY A 145 -13.36 -3.28 1.03
CA GLY A 145 -12.45 -2.58 0.13
C GLY A 145 -11.24 -1.96 0.83
N ALA A 146 -11.42 -1.41 2.03
CA ALA A 146 -10.30 -0.91 2.84
C ALA A 146 -9.35 -2.05 3.28
N ILE A 147 -9.89 -3.22 3.65
CA ILE A 147 -9.08 -4.41 3.97
C ILE A 147 -8.29 -4.86 2.74
N TRP A 148 -8.95 -4.97 1.58
CA TRP A 148 -8.31 -5.31 0.32
C TRP A 148 -7.15 -4.35 0.02
N ALA A 149 -7.39 -3.04 0.12
CA ALA A 149 -6.39 -2.03 -0.17
C ALA A 149 -5.21 -2.08 0.83
N THR A 150 -5.49 -2.33 2.11
CA THR A 150 -4.47 -2.48 3.16
C THR A 150 -3.54 -3.65 2.85
N LEU A 151 -4.10 -4.81 2.51
CA LEU A 151 -3.32 -6.01 2.21
C LEU A 151 -2.52 -5.85 0.92
N MET A 152 -3.12 -5.27 -0.12
CA MET A 152 -2.43 -4.98 -1.38
C MET A 152 -1.26 -4.02 -1.17
N LEU A 153 -1.48 -2.93 -0.43
CA LEU A 153 -0.43 -1.97 -0.11
C LEU A 153 0.71 -2.62 0.71
N PHE A 154 0.35 -3.53 1.63
CA PHE A 154 1.33 -4.28 2.40
C PHE A 154 2.19 -5.19 1.51
N ILE A 155 1.59 -5.90 0.55
CA ILE A 155 2.31 -6.68 -0.46
C ILE A 155 3.29 -5.80 -1.23
N LEU A 156 2.85 -4.64 -1.73
CA LEU A 156 3.71 -3.72 -2.49
C LEU A 156 4.89 -3.20 -1.67
N LEU A 157 4.68 -2.85 -0.40
CA LEU A 157 5.76 -2.41 0.49
C LEU A 157 6.72 -3.55 0.86
N LEU A 158 6.21 -4.77 1.04
CA LEU A 158 7.07 -5.95 1.22
C LEU A 158 7.92 -6.21 -0.04
N SER A 159 7.35 -6.05 -1.23
CA SER A 159 8.10 -6.13 -2.49
C SER A 159 9.20 -5.07 -2.58
N ASP A 160 8.94 -3.82 -2.18
CA ASP A 160 9.98 -2.77 -2.10
C ASP A 160 11.10 -3.14 -1.12
N ILE A 161 10.73 -3.67 0.06
CA ILE A 161 11.70 -4.13 1.07
C ILE A 161 12.59 -5.25 0.49
N LEU A 162 11.98 -6.25 -0.13
CA LEU A 162 12.71 -7.37 -0.74
C LEU A 162 13.64 -6.88 -1.85
N ALA A 163 13.15 -6.07 -2.79
CA ALA A 163 13.94 -5.55 -3.89
C ALA A 163 15.11 -4.69 -3.41
N THR A 164 14.89 -3.89 -2.37
CA THR A 164 15.97 -3.12 -1.74
C THR A 164 17.00 -4.04 -1.10
N LEU A 165 16.58 -5.06 -0.34
CA LEU A 165 17.51 -6.01 0.32
C LEU A 165 18.39 -6.78 -0.66
N VAL A 166 17.89 -7.12 -1.84
CA VAL A 166 18.66 -7.81 -2.89
C VAL A 166 19.57 -6.84 -3.67
N GLY A 167 19.40 -5.52 -3.49
CA GLY A 167 20.20 -4.49 -4.16
C GLY A 167 19.62 -3.99 -5.49
N TYR A 168 18.43 -4.44 -5.88
CA TYR A 168 17.76 -4.08 -7.13
C TYR A 168 16.60 -3.10 -6.91
N ARG A 169 16.87 -1.99 -6.21
CA ARG A 169 15.84 -1.01 -5.82
C ARG A 169 15.03 -0.48 -7.01
N THR A 170 15.68 -0.13 -8.12
CA THR A 170 15.00 0.39 -9.32
C THR A 170 14.07 -0.65 -9.95
N GLN A 171 14.47 -1.91 -9.97
CA GLN A 171 13.62 -3.00 -10.46
C GLN A 171 12.42 -3.24 -9.53
N GLY A 172 12.58 -3.05 -8.22
CA GLY A 172 11.47 -3.09 -7.25
C GLY A 172 10.33 -2.14 -7.59
N TRP A 173 10.65 -0.90 -7.97
CA TRP A 173 9.65 0.08 -8.39
C TRP A 173 8.98 -0.29 -9.70
N LEU A 174 9.71 -0.89 -10.65
CA LEU A 174 9.12 -1.41 -11.88
C LEU A 174 8.15 -2.55 -11.60
N TRP A 175 8.46 -3.45 -10.65
CA TRP A 175 7.54 -4.50 -10.24
C TRP A 175 6.29 -3.94 -9.58
N ILE A 176 6.41 -2.95 -8.70
CA ILE A 176 5.25 -2.28 -8.07
C ILE A 176 4.36 -1.66 -9.14
N LEU A 177 4.94 -0.93 -10.09
CA LEU A 177 4.19 -0.35 -11.21
C LEU A 177 3.51 -1.42 -12.05
N ALA A 178 4.22 -2.51 -12.38
CA ALA A 178 3.67 -3.61 -13.16
C ALA A 178 2.50 -4.29 -12.43
N ILE A 179 2.64 -4.58 -11.14
CA ILE A 179 1.57 -5.19 -10.33
C ILE A 179 0.33 -4.29 -10.30
N VAL A 180 0.51 -3.00 -10.02
CA VAL A 180 -0.61 -2.03 -9.97
C VAL A 180 -1.28 -1.89 -11.34
N ALA A 181 -0.49 -1.78 -12.42
CA ALA A 181 -0.99 -1.67 -13.78
C ALA A 181 -1.74 -2.93 -14.22
N LEU A 182 -1.21 -4.12 -13.93
CA LEU A 182 -1.86 -5.40 -14.23
C LEU A 182 -3.21 -5.50 -13.50
N CYS A 183 -3.26 -5.16 -12.21
CA CYS A 183 -4.52 -5.14 -11.45
C CYS A 183 -5.52 -4.09 -11.97
N ALA A 184 -5.06 -3.00 -12.57
CA ALA A 184 -5.93 -1.95 -13.11
C ALA A 184 -6.44 -2.23 -14.53
N ILE A 185 -5.65 -2.93 -15.35
CA ILE A 185 -5.91 -3.10 -16.78
C ILE A 185 -6.50 -4.47 -17.09
N LEU A 186 -6.07 -5.54 -16.40
CA LEU A 186 -6.36 -6.91 -16.80
C LEU A 186 -7.63 -7.44 -16.12
N PRO A 187 -8.79 -7.49 -16.80
CA PRO A 187 -10.05 -7.91 -16.19
C PRO A 187 -10.00 -9.35 -15.71
N ALA A 188 -9.28 -10.24 -16.41
CA ALA A 188 -9.10 -11.62 -15.99
C ALA A 188 -8.45 -11.73 -14.59
N LEU A 189 -7.46 -10.88 -14.29
CA LEU A 189 -6.82 -10.85 -12.98
C LEU A 189 -7.77 -10.29 -11.91
N GLN A 190 -8.55 -9.26 -12.25
CA GLN A 190 -9.56 -8.69 -11.35
C GLN A 190 -10.61 -9.73 -10.99
N HIS A 191 -11.14 -10.47 -11.95
CA HIS A 191 -12.07 -11.57 -11.73
C HIS A 191 -11.44 -12.68 -10.89
N VAL A 192 -10.23 -13.14 -11.23
CA VAL A 192 -9.54 -14.17 -10.43
C VAL A 192 -9.36 -13.74 -8.97
N LEU A 193 -9.14 -12.45 -8.69
CA LEU A 193 -8.97 -11.96 -7.32
C LEU A 193 -10.30 -11.72 -6.60
N MET A 194 -11.29 -11.16 -7.30
CA MET A 194 -12.54 -10.66 -6.71
C MET A 194 -13.69 -11.66 -6.75
N ASP A 195 -13.65 -12.62 -7.67
CA ASP A 195 -14.63 -13.69 -7.73
C ASP A 195 -14.55 -14.58 -6.48
N VAL A 196 -15.62 -15.34 -6.29
CA VAL A 196 -15.83 -16.15 -5.10
C VAL A 196 -15.41 -17.59 -5.38
N ASN A 197 -14.61 -18.17 -4.48
CA ASN A 197 -14.20 -19.56 -4.55
C ASN A 197 -15.36 -20.53 -4.27
N LEU A 198 -15.11 -21.83 -4.47
CA LEU A 198 -16.00 -22.93 -4.07
C LEU A 198 -16.49 -22.86 -2.60
N LEU A 199 -15.74 -22.16 -1.74
CA LEU A 199 -16.05 -21.96 -0.32
C LEU A 199 -16.90 -20.71 -0.05
N THR A 200 -17.46 -20.04 -1.06
CA THR A 200 -18.21 -18.78 -0.94
C THR A 200 -17.42 -17.58 -0.38
N ILE A 201 -16.09 -17.69 -0.36
CA ILE A 201 -15.17 -16.64 0.10
C ILE A 201 -14.45 -16.02 -1.11
N PRO A 202 -14.32 -14.68 -1.19
CA PRO A 202 -13.55 -14.03 -2.24
C PRO A 202 -12.10 -14.52 -2.31
N ASN A 203 -11.57 -14.71 -3.52
CA ASN A 203 -10.27 -15.36 -3.73
C ASN A 203 -9.11 -14.58 -3.11
N TRP A 204 -9.18 -13.25 -3.13
CA TRP A 204 -8.17 -12.37 -2.51
C TRP A 204 -7.97 -12.63 -1.02
N VAL A 205 -9.00 -13.10 -0.30
CA VAL A 205 -8.91 -13.41 1.15
C VAL A 205 -7.92 -14.53 1.41
N LEU A 206 -7.73 -15.45 0.46
CA LEU A 206 -6.76 -16.55 0.57
C LEU A 206 -5.43 -16.19 -0.11
N LEU A 207 -5.49 -15.57 -1.29
CA LEU A 207 -4.30 -15.27 -2.09
C LEU A 207 -3.42 -14.21 -1.45
N PHE A 208 -3.99 -13.19 -0.80
CA PHE A 208 -3.21 -12.12 -0.17
C PHE A 208 -2.40 -12.62 1.05
N PRO A 209 -2.98 -13.36 2.02
CA PRO A 209 -2.19 -13.94 3.10
C PRO A 209 -1.09 -14.89 2.62
N LEU A 210 -1.36 -15.70 1.59
CA LEU A 210 -0.37 -16.62 1.02
C LEU A 210 0.80 -15.86 0.39
N THR A 211 0.52 -14.82 -0.40
CA THR A 211 1.57 -13.98 -1.01
C THR A 211 2.35 -13.19 0.03
N ILE A 212 1.69 -12.67 1.07
CA ILE A 212 2.34 -12.02 2.22
C ILE A 212 3.29 -13.00 2.93
N ALA A 213 2.82 -14.22 3.22
CA ALA A 213 3.65 -15.24 3.87
C ALA A 213 4.87 -15.60 3.02
N ALA A 214 4.70 -15.79 1.71
CA ALA A 214 5.79 -16.05 0.78
C ALA A 214 6.81 -14.90 0.74
N LEU A 215 6.35 -13.64 0.71
CA LEU A 215 7.22 -12.47 0.75
C LEU A 215 7.97 -12.34 2.08
N ILE A 216 7.30 -12.60 3.22
CA ILE A 216 7.95 -12.59 4.54
C ILE A 216 9.07 -13.63 4.59
N ILE A 217 8.83 -14.84 4.08
CA ILE A 217 9.85 -15.90 4.01
C ILE A 217 11.01 -15.48 3.11
N ALA A 218 10.72 -14.95 1.92
CA ALA A 218 11.74 -14.47 0.98
C ALA A 218 12.59 -13.34 1.58
N ILE A 219 11.96 -12.38 2.29
CA ILE A 219 12.65 -11.29 2.99
C ILE A 219 13.53 -11.84 4.11
N ALA A 220 13.04 -12.82 4.88
CA ALA A 220 13.82 -13.44 5.95
C ALA A 220 15.07 -14.14 5.39
N ILE A 221 14.94 -14.89 4.30
CA ILE A 221 16.06 -15.54 3.61
C ILE A 221 17.06 -14.51 3.07
N ALA A 222 16.59 -13.48 2.36
CA ALA A 222 17.45 -12.42 1.83
C ALA A 222 18.19 -11.64 2.94
N TYR A 223 17.51 -11.41 4.06
CA TYR A 223 18.06 -10.74 5.23
C TYR A 223 19.18 -11.57 5.92
N GLN A 224 19.04 -12.89 5.94
CA GLN A 224 20.10 -13.81 6.40
C GLN A 224 21.27 -13.89 5.41
N HIS A 225 21.00 -14.00 4.11
CA HIS A 225 22.06 -14.11 3.09
C HIS A 225 22.95 -12.86 3.05
N THR A 226 22.37 -11.68 3.23
CA THR A 226 23.12 -10.42 3.32
C THR A 226 24.01 -10.33 4.57
N GLU A 227 23.73 -11.10 5.63
CA GLU A 227 24.61 -11.20 6.81
C GLU A 227 25.88 -11.99 6.49
N LEU A 228 25.74 -13.14 5.81
CA LEU A 228 26.86 -14.01 5.42
C LEU A 228 27.90 -13.27 4.54
N LEU A 229 27.43 -12.49 3.57
CA LEU A 229 28.30 -11.72 2.67
C LEU A 229 29.11 -10.64 3.42
N THR A 230 28.53 -10.02 4.45
CA THR A 230 29.21 -9.00 5.25
C THR A 230 30.16 -9.56 6.32
N SER A 231 30.03 -10.83 6.69
CA SER A 231 30.94 -11.47 7.68
C SER A 231 32.29 -11.93 7.11
N HIS A 232 32.42 -11.98 5.79
CA HIS A 232 33.64 -12.37 5.08
C HIS A 232 34.51 -11.19 4.59
N LEU A 233 34.11 -9.96 4.91
CA LEU A 233 34.88 -8.73 4.74
C LEU A 233 35.38 -8.25 6.11
#